data_AF-A0A5C9CE24-F1
#
_entry.id   AF-A0A5C9CE24-F1
#
_cell.length_a   1.000
_cell.length_b   1.000
_cell.length_c   1.000
_cell.angle_alpha   90.00
_cell.angle_beta   90.00
_cell.angle_gamma   90.00
#
_symmetry.space_group_name_H-M   'P 1'
#
loop_
_entity.id
_entity.type
_entity.pdbx_description
1 polymer ?
#
loop_
_entity_poly.entity_id
_entity_poly.type
_entity_poly.pdbx_seq_one_letter_code
_entity_poly.pdbx_strand_id
1 'polypeptide(L)' 'MLKVGGRLVGIVGEEPIMHAQIVTRTSATNFTVTDKWDDNAPRLANFPQPSAFKF' A
#
# COMPACT_ATOMS: atom_id res chain seq x y z
N MET A 1 -0.94 5.09 -15.03
CA MET A 1 -1.79 3.93 -14.66
C MET A 1 -1.01 2.64 -14.87
N LEU A 2 -1.24 1.63 -14.03
CA LEU A 2 -0.58 0.32 -14.16
C LEU A 2 -1.09 -0.46 -15.37
N LYS A 3 -0.20 -1.05 -16.17
CA LYS A 3 -0.58 -2.01 -17.24
C LYS A 3 -1.00 -3.35 -16.63
N VAL A 4 -1.80 -4.14 -17.34
CA VAL A 4 -2.08 -5.54 -16.94
C VAL A 4 -0.75 -6.29 -16.85
N GLY A 5 -0.54 -7.04 -15.76
CA GLY A 5 0.71 -7.69 -15.40
C GLY A 5 1.72 -6.80 -14.65
N GLY A 6 1.49 -5.48 -14.60
CA GLY A 6 2.34 -4.57 -13.83
C GLY A 6 2.14 -4.71 -12.32
N ARG A 7 3.13 -4.24 -11.55
CA ARG A 7 3.13 -4.29 -10.08
C ARG A 7 3.39 -2.93 -9.45
N LEU A 8 2.70 -2.66 -8.34
CA LEU A 8 2.98 -1.57 -7.41
C LEU A 8 3.40 -2.20 -6.09
N VAL A 9 4.40 -1.62 -5.43
CA VAL A 9 4.82 -2.03 -4.09
C VAL A 9 4.67 -0.85 -3.16
N GLY A 10 4.14 -1.09 -1.96
CA GLY A 10 4.01 -0.08 -0.91
C GLY A 10 4.07 -0.72 0.47
N ILE A 11 4.59 0.04 1.43
CA ILE A 11 4.47 -0.29 2.85
C ILE A 11 3.19 0.38 3.33
N VAL A 12 2.25 -0.41 3.85
CA VAL A 12 0.90 0.04 4.19
C VAL A 12 0.61 -0.32 5.64
N GLY A 13 0.07 0.63 6.39
CA GLY A 13 -0.30 0.49 7.80
C GLY A 13 0.05 1.72 8.62
N GLU A 14 -0.06 1.58 9.93
CA GLU A 14 0.44 2.54 10.92
C GLU A 14 1.32 1.80 11.93
N GLU A 15 2.17 2.52 12.65
CA GLU A 15 3.04 1.93 13.66
C GLU A 15 2.23 1.18 14.75
N PRO A 16 2.74 0.06 15.29
CA PRO A 16 4.11 -0.46 15.14
C PRO A 16 4.31 -1.49 14.02
N ILE A 17 3.24 -1.92 13.33
CA ILE A 17 3.32 -2.98 12.31
C ILE A 17 2.74 -2.45 11.01
N MET A 18 3.58 -2.38 9.97
CA MET A 18 3.15 -2.13 8.60
C MET A 18 3.57 -3.31 7.72
N HIS A 19 2.83 -3.54 6.63
CA HIS A 19 3.06 -4.67 5.74
C HIS A 19 3.62 -4.19 4.40
N ALA A 20 4.68 -4.85 3.92
CA ALA A 20 5.13 -4.71 2.55
C ALA A 20 4.15 -5.44 1.61
N GLN A 21 3.36 -4.66 0.87
CA GLN A 21 2.34 -5.17 -0.05
C GLN A 21 2.78 -5.05 -1.50
N ILE A 22 2.55 -6.13 -2.26
CA ILE A 22 2.65 -6.12 -3.72
C ILE A 22 1.24 -6.16 -4.30
N VAL A 23 0.87 -5.11 -5.03
CA VAL A 23 -0.37 -5.01 -5.79
C VAL A 23 -0.07 -5.33 -7.25
N THR A 24 -0.71 -6.37 -7.81
CA THR A 24 -0.56 -6.76 -9.21
C THR A 24 -1.86 -6.53 -9.97
N ARG A 25 -1.81 -5.85 -11.12
CA ARG A 25 -2.99 -5.71 -11.99
C ARG A 25 -3.19 -6.99 -12.79
N THR A 26 -4.20 -7.78 -12.48
CA THR A 26 -4.45 -9.09 -13.13
C THR A 26 -5.37 -8.99 -14.35
N SER A 27 -6.17 -7.94 -14.46
CA SER A 27 -7.01 -7.68 -15.63
C SER A 27 -7.24 -6.19 -15.85
N ALA A 28 -8.09 -5.84 -16.84
CA ALA A 28 -8.49 -4.46 -17.06
C ALA A 28 -9.13 -3.81 -15.80
N THR A 29 -9.81 -4.60 -14.96
CA THR A 29 -10.54 -4.11 -13.78
C THR A 29 -10.07 -4.72 -12.46
N ASN A 30 -9.24 -5.77 -12.49
CA ASN A 30 -8.91 -6.55 -11.30
C ASN A 30 -7.47 -6.35 -10.86
N PHE A 31 -7.30 -6.41 -9.54
CA PHE A 31 -6.02 -6.37 -8.85
C PHE A 31 -5.97 -7.47 -7.80
N THR A 32 -4.78 -8.02 -7.58
CA THR A 32 -4.49 -8.88 -6.44
C THR A 32 -3.49 -8.20 -5.53
N VAL A 33 -3.65 -8.40 -4.23
CA VAL A 33 -2.75 -7.88 -3.19
C VAL A 33 -2.12 -9.06 -2.48
N THR A 34 -0.84 -8.96 -2.15
CA THR A 34 -0.12 -9.98 -1.39
C THR A 34 0.84 -9.31 -0.43
N ASP A 35 0.67 -9.58 0.86
CA ASP A 35 1.63 -9.20 1.91
C ASP A 35 2.89 -10.06 1.83
N LYS A 36 4.04 -9.48 2.16
CA LYS A 36 5.34 -10.15 2.09
C LYS A 36 6.03 -10.26 3.44
N TRP A 37 6.28 -9.13 4.09
CA TRP A 37 6.91 -9.05 5.39
C TRP A 37 6.42 -7.80 6.13
N ASP A 38 6.74 -7.73 7.42
CA ASP A 38 6.42 -6.60 8.28
C ASP A 38 7.62 -5.66 8.38
N ASP A 39 7.37 -4.35 8.33
CA ASP A 39 8.39 -3.31 8.38
C ASP A 39 7.86 -2.06 9.11
N ASN A 40 8.78 -1.20 9.57
CA ASN A 40 8.44 0.15 10.02
C ASN A 40 9.25 1.20 9.23
N ALA A 41 8.60 1.84 8.24
CA ALA A 41 9.19 2.84 7.38
C ALA A 41 8.70 4.27 7.70
N PRO A 42 9.54 5.30 7.51
CA PRO A 42 9.11 6.69 7.64
C PRO A 42 7.96 7.02 6.70
N ARG A 43 7.12 7.97 7.13
CA ARG A 43 6.01 8.46 6.33
C ARG A 43 6.48 9.09 5.01
N LEU A 44 5.70 8.89 3.95
CA LEU A 44 5.94 9.57 2.67
C LEU A 44 5.90 11.09 2.83
N ALA A 45 6.96 11.75 2.36
CA ALA A 45 7.07 13.20 2.38
C ALA A 45 5.98 13.83 1.50
N ASN A 46 5.44 14.96 1.95
CA ASN A 46 4.42 15.74 1.23
C ASN A 46 3.09 14.99 0.95
N PHE A 47 2.81 13.88 1.65
CA PHE A 47 1.51 13.23 1.60
C PHE A 47 0.56 13.81 2.68
N PRO A 48 -0.74 14.00 2.39
CA PRO A 48 -1.70 14.41 3.41
C PRO A 48 -1.90 13.30 4.46
N GLN A 49 -2.03 13.67 5.73
CA GLN A 49 -2.44 12.75 6.80
C GLN A 49 -3.97 12.68 6.87
N PRO A 50 -4.58 11.47 6.88
CA PRO A 50 -6.01 11.35 7.10
C PRO A 50 -6.38 11.98 8.45
N SER A 51 -7.50 12.70 8.51
CA SER A 51 -8.01 13.19 9.78
C SER A 51 -8.34 12.02 10.69
N ALA A 52 -7.84 12.04 11.92
CA ALA A 52 -8.27 11.09 12.94
C ALA A 52 -9.79 11.19 13.10
N PHE A 53 -10.45 10.03 13.14
CA PHE A 53 -11.87 9.97 13.39
C PHE A 53 -12.19 10.62 14.75
N LYS A 54 -13.20 11.51 14.78
CA LYS A 54 -13.70 12.14 16.01
C LYS A 54 -15.18 11.80 16.15
N PHE A 55 -15.55 11.30 17.33
CA PHE A 55 -16.95 11.10 17.74
C PHE A 55 -17.58 12.42 18.17
#